data_AF-A0A2G0YBX2-F1
#
_entry.id   AF-A0A2G0YBX2-F1
#
_cell.length_a   1.000
_cell.length_b   1.000
_cell.length_c   1.000
_cell.angle_alpha   90.00
_cell.angle_beta   90.00
_cell.angle_gamma   90.00
#
_symmetry.space_group_name_H-M   'P 1'
#
loop_
_entity.id
_entity.type
_entity.pdbx_description
1 polymer ?
#
loop_
_entity_poly.entity_id
_entity_poly.type
_entity_poly.pdbx_seq_one_letter_code
_entity_poly.pdbx_strand_id
1 'polypeptide(L)' 'MKLESNLDFEILGFSDSRYEKLTVEIQYKGEPIAQINQDQGVDRLEVEVFADLNSAVLKVPFSGFLEAMTLAKSFIVE' A
#
# COMPACT_ATOMS: atom_id res chain seq x y z
N MET A 1 8.11 7.35 0.14
CA MET A 1 8.56 7.53 1.53
C MET A 1 8.96 6.17 2.07
N LYS A 2 10.19 6.02 2.56
CA LYS A 2 10.62 4.76 3.18
C LYS A 2 10.11 4.68 4.61
N LEU A 3 9.85 3.45 5.06
CA LEU A 3 9.51 3.20 6.45
C LEU A 3 10.78 3.19 7.31
N GLU A 4 10.86 4.07 8.31
CA GLU A 4 12.03 4.21 9.19
C GLU A 4 12.34 2.92 9.97
N SER A 5 11.30 2.21 10.41
CA SER A 5 11.44 0.94 11.14
C SER A 5 11.89 -0.23 10.26
N ASN A 6 11.70 -0.13 8.94
CA ASN A 6 12.10 -1.14 7.97
C ASN A 6 12.22 -0.57 6.55
N LEU A 7 13.47 -0.30 6.15
CA LEU A 7 13.83 0.34 4.88
C LEU A 7 13.51 -0.49 3.61
N ASP A 8 13.09 -1.75 3.77
CA ASP A 8 12.57 -2.58 2.68
C ASP A 8 11.17 -2.12 2.25
N PHE A 9 10.42 -1.44 3.12
CA PHE A 9 9.10 -0.90 2.78
C PHE A 9 9.18 0.53 2.25
N GLU A 10 8.37 0.79 1.23
CA GLU A 10 8.23 2.10 0.63
C GLU A 10 6.76 2.41 0.32
N ILE A 11 6.34 3.63 0.63
CA ILE A 11 4.98 4.16 0.49
C ILE A 11 5.00 5.29 -0.54
N LEU A 12 4.24 5.15 -1.63
CA LEU A 12 4.27 6.09 -2.75
C LEU A 12 2.85 6.57 -3.09
N GLY A 13 2.69 7.87 -3.34
CA GLY A 13 1.49 8.38 -3.99
C GLY A 13 1.49 7.96 -5.46
N PHE A 14 0.40 7.37 -5.93
CA PHE A 14 0.28 6.84 -7.27
C PHE A 14 -1.03 7.26 -7.92
N SER A 15 -0.93 7.87 -9.11
CA SER A 15 -2.08 8.28 -9.92
C SER A 15 -2.39 7.21 -10.94
N ASP A 16 -2.94 6.11 -10.46
CA ASP A 16 -3.36 4.98 -11.29
C ASP A 16 -4.58 5.34 -12.14
N SER A 17 -4.54 5.06 -13.43
CA SER A 17 -5.64 5.39 -14.37
C SER A 17 -6.93 4.62 -14.11
N ARG A 18 -6.89 3.58 -13.27
CA ARG A 18 -8.07 2.80 -12.86
C ARG A 18 -8.96 3.53 -11.85
N TYR A 19 -8.43 4.54 -11.14
CA TYR A 19 -9.15 5.25 -10.08
C TYR A 19 -9.31 6.73 -10.41
N GLU A 20 -10.39 7.33 -9.91
CA GLU A 20 -10.63 8.76 -10.10
C GLU A 20 -9.79 9.61 -9.16
N LYS A 21 -9.43 9.07 -7.98
CA LYS A 21 -8.63 9.77 -6.98
C LYS A 21 -7.23 9.21 -6.87
N LEU A 22 -6.36 9.98 -6.21
CA LEU A 22 -5.02 9.55 -5.86
C LEU A 22 -5.08 8.28 -5.01
N THR A 23 -4.26 7.29 -5.37
CA THR A 23 -4.06 6.07 -4.59
C THR A 23 -2.70 6.10 -3.91
N VAL A 24 -2.52 5.24 -2.91
CA VAL A 24 -1.22 5.05 -2.25
C VAL A 24 -0.79 3.61 -2.42
N GLU A 25 0.39 3.42 -2.99
CA GLU A 25 1.01 2.12 -3.19
C GLU A 25 1.99 1.81 -2.06
N ILE A 26 1.97 0.57 -1.60
CA ILE A 26 2.95 -0.01 -0.66
C ILE A 26 3.80 -1.01 -1.43
N GLN A 27 5.10 -0.77 -1.42
CA GLN A 27 6.10 -1.65 -2.00
C GLN A 27 6.91 -2.34 -0.91
N TYR A 28 7.33 -3.58 -1.17
CA TYR A 28 8.30 -4.32 -0.36
C TYR A 28 9.45 -4.78 -1.25
N LYS A 29 10.66 -4.33 -0.94
CA LYS A 29 11.88 -4.56 -1.73
C LYS A 29 11.74 -4.12 -3.20
N GLY A 30 10.97 -3.05 -3.43
CA GLY A 30 10.72 -2.49 -4.76
C GLY A 30 9.59 -3.16 -5.54
N GLU A 31 8.97 -4.22 -5.01
CA GLU A 31 7.83 -4.87 -5.63
C GLU A 31 6.51 -4.35 -5.03
N PRO A 32 5.49 -4.00 -5.83
CA PRO A 32 4.18 -3.62 -5.32
C PRO A 32 3.50 -4.78 -4.61
N ILE A 33 3.06 -4.57 -3.38
CA ILE A 33 2.40 -5.61 -2.58
C ILE A 33 0.99 -5.24 -2.14
N ALA A 34 0.68 -3.94 -2.06
CA ALA A 34 -0.65 -3.47 -1.77
C ALA A 34 -0.88 -2.06 -2.31
N GLN A 35 -2.14 -1.71 -2.54
CA GLN A 35 -2.56 -0.37 -2.94
C GLN A 35 -3.83 0.01 -2.18
N ILE A 36 -3.90 1.28 -1.76
CA ILE A 36 -5.06 1.86 -1.08
C ILE A 36 -5.72 2.85 -2.02
N ASN A 37 -7.02 2.66 -2.28
CA ASN A 37 -7.84 3.60 -3.03
C ASN A 37 -8.92 4.24 -2.14
N GLN A 38 -9.38 5.43 -2.53
CA GLN A 38 -10.32 6.26 -1.77
C GLN A 38 -11.54 6.71 -2.58
N ASP A 39 -11.82 6.06 -3.70
CA ASP A 39 -12.89 6.45 -4.61
C ASP A 39 -14.26 6.40 -3.90
N GLN A 40 -14.45 5.40 -3.03
CA GLN A 40 -15.66 5.25 -2.20
C GLN A 40 -15.72 6.20 -0.99
N GLY A 41 -14.74 7.08 -0.81
CA GLY A 41 -14.63 8.05 0.28
C GLY A 41 -13.70 7.59 1.41
N VAL A 42 -13.27 8.54 2.25
CA VAL A 42 -12.27 8.32 3.31
C VAL A 42 -12.72 7.35 4.41
N ASP A 43 -14.03 7.20 4.61
CA ASP A 43 -14.61 6.23 5.55
C ASP A 43 -14.75 4.81 4.95
N ARG A 44 -14.47 4.66 3.65
CA ARG A 44 -14.63 3.43 2.87
C ARG A 44 -13.40 3.17 2.01
N LEU A 45 -12.21 3.37 2.60
CA LEU A 45 -10.96 3.03 1.93
C LEU A 45 -10.93 1.53 1.61
N GLU A 46 -10.51 1.23 0.39
CA GLU A 46 -10.35 -0.14 -0.09
C GLU A 46 -8.87 -0.44 -0.23
N VAL A 47 -8.48 -1.66 0.17
CA VAL A 47 -7.10 -2.15 0.09
C VAL A 47 -7.06 -3.34 -0.86
N GLU A 48 -6.25 -3.22 -1.90
CA GLU A 48 -5.92 -4.31 -2.80
C GLU A 48 -4.57 -4.88 -2.41
N VAL A 49 -4.49 -6.21 -2.30
CA VAL A 49 -3.25 -6.92 -1.97
C VAL A 49 -2.82 -7.73 -3.19
N PHE A 50 -1.61 -7.45 -3.66
CA PHE A 50 -1.02 -8.13 -4.80
C PHE A 50 -0.25 -9.35 -4.29
N ALA A 51 -0.86 -10.52 -4.41
CA ALA A 51 -0.17 -11.79 -4.28
C ALA A 51 -0.34 -12.53 -5.60
N ASP A 52 0.75 -13.06 -6.17
CA ASP A 52 0.62 -13.96 -7.31
C ASP A 52 -0.06 -15.25 -6.82
N LEU A 53 -1.39 -15.30 -6.99
CA LEU A 53 -2.28 -16.33 -6.46
C LEU A 53 -1.96 -17.74 -6.98
N ASN A 54 -1.13 -17.84 -8.02
CA ASN A 54 -0.90 -19.09 -8.72
C ASN A 54 0.28 -19.93 -8.20
N SER A 55 1.22 -19.40 -7.41
CA SER A 55 2.26 -20.26 -6.79
C SER A 55 3.11 -19.66 -5.66
N ALA A 56 3.09 -18.34 -5.42
CA ALA A 56 4.00 -17.69 -4.48
C ALA A 56 3.23 -17.03 -3.32
N VAL A 57 3.40 -17.55 -2.11
CA VAL A 57 2.95 -16.85 -0.90
C VAL A 57 3.89 -15.66 -0.68
N LEU A 58 3.36 -14.45 -0.85
CA LEU A 58 4.06 -13.24 -0.43
C LEU A 58 4.25 -13.27 1.09
N LYS A 59 5.52 -13.28 1.54
CA LYS A 59 5.89 -13.21 2.96
C LYS A 59 6.62 -11.91 3.24
N VAL A 60 6.04 -11.10 4.11
CA VAL A 60 6.62 -9.83 4.54
C VAL A 60 6.59 -9.73 6.07
N PRO A 61 7.48 -8.94 6.70
CA PRO A 61 7.44 -8.71 8.14
C PRO A 61 6.11 -8.09 8.57
N PHE A 62 5.38 -8.76 9.46
CA PHE A 62 4.04 -8.34 9.89
C PHE A 62 4.00 -6.90 10.42
N SER A 63 4.89 -6.56 11.36
CA SER A 63 4.91 -5.23 11.97
C SER A 63 5.21 -4.13 10.95
N GLY A 64 6.14 -4.38 10.03
CA GLY A 64 6.49 -3.43 8.98
C GLY A 64 5.32 -3.24 8.00
N PHE A 65 4.61 -4.32 7.65
CA PHE A 65 3.45 -4.21 6.77
C PHE A 65 2.30 -3.45 7.43
N LEU A 66 1.99 -3.73 8.71
CA LEU A 66 0.96 -3.02 9.46
C LEU A 66 1.25 -1.52 9.60
N GLU A 67 2.52 -1.18 9.85
CA GLU A 67 2.96 0.21 9.94
C GLU A 67 2.87 0.90 8.57
N ALA A 68 3.32 0.24 7.51
CA ALA A 68 3.20 0.75 6.14
C ALA A 68 1.74 1.00 5.75
N MET A 69 0.81 0.11 6.11
CA MET A 69 -0.63 0.30 5.90
C MET A 69 -1.17 1.51 6.68
N THR A 70 -0.76 1.68 7.92
CA THR A 70 -1.19 2.80 8.76
C THR A 70 -0.69 4.12 8.20
N LEU A 71 0.57 4.16 7.77
CA LEU A 71 1.19 5.33 7.16
C LEU A 71 0.57 5.68 5.81
N ALA A 72 0.32 4.68 4.96
CA ALA A 72 -0.34 4.86 3.67
C ALA A 72 -1.77 5.42 3.83
N LYS A 73 -2.51 4.94 4.84
CA LYS A 73 -3.81 5.52 5.20
C LYS A 73 -3.70 6.98 5.66
N SER A 74 -2.71 7.33 6.47
CA SER A 74 -2.54 8.74 6.88
C SER A 74 -2.20 9.62 5.67
N PHE A 75 -1.37 9.13 4.75
CA PHE A 75 -0.95 9.87 3.56
C PHE A 75 -2.09 10.14 2.56
N ILE A 76 -3.10 9.26 2.49
CA ILE A 76 -4.22 9.42 1.55
C ILE A 76 -5.35 10.30 2.09
N VAL A 77 -5.42 10.48 3.42
CA VAL A 77 -6.49 11.22 4.12
C VAL A 77 -6.08 12.66 4.51
N GLU A 78 -4.79 12.99 4.42
CA GLU A 78 -4.30 14.39 4.44
C GLU A 78 -4.70 15.16 3.17
#